data_AF-A0A1Z9E8U0-F1
#
_entry.id   AF-A0A1Z9E8U0-F1
#
_cell.length_a   1.000
_cell.length_b   1.000
_cell.length_c   1.000
_cell.angle_alpha   90.00
_cell.angle_beta   90.00
_cell.angle_gamma   90.00
#
_symmetry.space_group_name_H-M   'P 1'
#
loop_
_entity.id
_entity.type
_entity.pdbx_description
1 polymer ?
#
loop_
_entity_poly.entity_id
_entity_poly.type
_entity_poly.pdbx_seq_one_letter_code
_entity_poly.pdbx_strand_id
1 'polypeptide(L)'
;ATNVAIDSMLQKGAYVAIASHDDPVINHALNSLMKYDMGPRKSDPRDNSGPKLNGKGNGYEFQFLLGVRGDKRRKLAEEGHLTRIYLPYGSRWYEYSMRRLRENPEIATHVAKAFFLPWTNKR
;
A
#
# COMPACT_ATOMS: atom_id res chain seq x y z
N ALA A 1 1.86 -11.03 12.64
CA ALA A 1 2.73 -11.52 11.55
C ALA A 1 3.20 -10.38 10.64
N THR A 2 2.30 -9.64 9.98
CA THR A 2 2.65 -8.58 9.01
C THR A 2 3.58 -7.50 9.57
N ASN A 3 3.28 -6.95 10.75
CA ASN A 3 4.11 -5.91 11.37
C ASN A 3 5.55 -6.38 11.64
N VAL A 4 5.70 -7.62 12.13
CA VAL A 4 7.02 -8.24 12.36
C VAL A 4 7.79 -8.39 11.05
N ALA A 5 7.12 -8.74 9.96
CA ALA A 5 7.75 -8.83 8.64
C ALA A 5 8.22 -7.45 8.15
N ILE A 6 7.41 -6.40 8.33
CA ILE A 6 7.79 -5.01 8.01
C ILE A 6 9.06 -4.62 8.76
N ASP A 7 9.08 -4.82 10.09
CA ASP A 7 10.23 -4.47 10.92
C ASP A 7 11.48 -5.24 10.51
N SER A 8 11.34 -6.53 10.23
CA SER A 8 12.45 -7.40 9.80
C SER A 8 13.01 -6.97 8.45
N MET A 9 12.14 -6.67 7.46
CA MET A 9 12.58 -6.20 6.15
C MET A 9 13.28 -4.84 6.24
N LEU A 10 12.75 -3.91 7.03
CA LEU A 10 13.39 -2.60 7.26
C LEU A 10 14.77 -2.77 7.90
N GLN A 11 14.88 -3.61 8.94
CA GLN A 11 16.14 -3.89 9.62
C GLN A 11 17.20 -4.49 8.67
N LYS A 12 16.78 -5.36 7.74
CA LYS A 12 17.67 -6.05 6.80
C LYS A 12 18.01 -5.23 5.55
N GLY A 13 17.67 -3.95 5.51
CA GLY A 13 18.00 -3.07 4.37
C GLY A 13 17.17 -3.33 3.11
N ALA A 14 16.13 -4.17 3.20
CA ALA A 14 15.29 -4.46 2.05
C ALA A 14 14.43 -3.25 1.66
N TYR A 15 14.06 -3.19 0.38
CA TYR A 15 13.02 -2.28 -0.09
C TYR A 15 11.63 -2.82 0.33
N VAL A 16 10.84 -2.01 1.02
CA VAL A 16 9.57 -2.49 1.61
C VAL A 16 8.35 -1.90 0.90
N ALA A 17 7.61 -2.75 0.19
CA ALA A 17 6.31 -2.41 -0.38
C ALA A 17 5.18 -2.78 0.61
N ILE A 18 4.62 -1.76 1.26
CA ILE A 18 3.58 -1.92 2.28
C ILE A 18 2.22 -1.94 1.58
N ALA A 19 1.76 -3.15 1.21
CA ALA A 19 0.48 -3.36 0.53
C ALA A 19 -0.63 -3.73 1.53
N SER A 20 -1.21 -2.74 2.19
CA SER A 20 -2.29 -2.94 3.16
C SER A 20 -3.25 -1.76 3.18
N HIS A 21 -4.51 -2.06 3.49
CA HIS A 21 -5.61 -1.10 3.68
C HIS A 21 -5.92 -0.84 5.15
N ASP A 22 -5.32 -1.62 6.05
CA ASP A 22 -5.62 -1.68 7.47
C ASP A 22 -4.86 -0.61 8.23
N ASP A 23 -5.57 0.22 9.00
CA ASP A 23 -4.96 1.29 9.79
C ASP A 23 -3.90 0.77 10.78
N PRO A 24 -4.08 -0.36 11.50
CA PRO A 24 -3.04 -0.87 12.40
C PRO A 24 -1.72 -1.17 11.69
N VAL A 25 -1.77 -1.69 10.45
CA VAL A 25 -0.57 -2.02 9.68
C VAL A 25 0.08 -0.76 9.13
N ILE A 26 -0.71 0.17 8.58
CA ILE A 26 -0.20 1.44 8.05
C ILE A 26 0.45 2.27 9.15
N ASN A 27 -0.23 2.41 10.29
CA ASN A 27 0.26 3.19 11.42
C ASN A 27 1.53 2.56 12.03
N HIS A 28 1.57 1.22 12.14
CA HIS A 28 2.80 0.52 12.55
C HIS A 28 3.95 0.81 11.59
N ALA A 29 3.71 0.70 10.28
CA ALA A 29 4.73 0.95 9.28
C ALA A 29 5.27 2.39 9.35
N LEU A 30 4.40 3.39 9.53
CA LEU A 30 4.82 4.78 9.73
C LEU A 30 5.71 4.94 10.96
N ASN A 31 5.33 4.34 12.09
CA ASN A 31 6.13 4.36 13.31
C ASN A 31 7.50 3.68 13.11
N SER A 32 7.53 2.54 12.42
CA SER A 32 8.78 1.83 12.12
C SER A 32 9.68 2.65 11.20
N LEU A 33 9.13 3.31 10.17
CA LEU A 33 9.89 4.21 9.30
C LEU A 33 10.51 5.35 10.12
N MET A 34 9.73 6.00 11.00
CA MET A 34 10.24 7.05 11.89
C MET A 34 11.38 6.54 12.79
N LYS A 35 11.27 5.31 13.32
CA LYS A 35 12.32 4.69 14.15
C LYS A 35 13.65 4.52 13.41
N TYR A 36 13.61 4.25 12.10
CA TYR A 36 14.79 4.13 11.26
C TYR A 36 15.22 5.47 10.61
N ASP A 37 14.68 6.61 11.08
CA ASP A 37 14.86 7.94 10.47
C ASP A 37 14.47 8.02 8.97
N MET A 38 13.61 7.09 8.53
CA MET A 38 13.06 7.07 7.19
C MET A 38 11.80 7.94 7.12
N GLY A 39 11.51 8.49 5.94
CA GLY A 39 10.34 9.33 5.78
C GLY A 39 10.21 9.95 4.40
N PRO A 40 9.16 10.75 4.16
CA PRO A 40 9.00 11.49 2.92
C PRO A 40 10.16 12.48 2.78
N ARG A 41 10.67 12.64 1.55
CA ARG A 41 11.76 13.58 1.20
C ARG A 41 13.12 13.34 1.90
N LYS A 42 13.27 12.25 2.68
CA LYS A 42 14.56 11.79 3.22
C LYS A 42 15.13 10.70 2.34
N SER A 43 16.43 10.74 2.05
CA SER A 43 17.12 9.58 1.48
C SER A 43 17.09 8.41 2.47
N ASP A 44 17.21 7.18 1.96
CA ASP A 44 17.31 5.99 2.82
C ASP A 44 18.60 6.07 3.65
N PRO A 45 18.54 6.18 4.99
CA PRO A 45 19.71 6.36 5.84
C PRO A 45 20.42 5.03 6.13
N ARG A 46 19.84 3.89 5.74
CA ARG A 46 20.37 2.57 6.05
C ARG A 46 21.56 2.25 5.16
N ASP A 47 22.70 1.97 5.77
CA ASP A 47 23.97 1.61 5.10
C ASP A 47 23.91 0.23 4.43
N ASN A 48 23.09 -0.68 4.95
CA ASN A 48 22.85 -2.01 4.43
C ASN A 48 21.78 -2.07 3.32
N SER A 49 21.31 -0.92 2.83
CA SER A 49 20.29 -0.86 1.78
C SER A 49 20.89 -1.00 0.37
N GLY A 50 20.08 -1.53 -0.55
CA GLY A 50 20.44 -1.59 -1.98
C GLY A 50 20.50 -0.20 -2.63
N PRO A 51 21.03 -0.10 -3.87
CA PRO A 51 21.11 1.17 -4.57
C PRO A 51 19.71 1.77 -4.82
N LYS A 52 19.64 3.10 -4.91
CA LYS A 52 18.40 3.79 -5.29
C LYS A 52 17.96 3.37 -6.68
N LEU A 53 16.75 2.82 -6.78
CA LEU A 53 16.17 2.37 -8.04
C LEU A 53 15.29 3.45 -8.66
N ASN A 54 15.36 3.57 -9.99
CA ASN A 54 14.50 4.49 -10.73
C ASN A 54 13.02 4.13 -10.56
N GLY A 55 12.21 5.14 -10.27
CA GLY A 55 10.78 4.99 -10.05
C GLY A 55 10.40 4.33 -8.72
N LYS A 56 11.34 3.99 -7.84
CA LYS A 56 11.09 3.50 -6.47
C LYS A 56 11.29 4.61 -5.44
N GLY A 57 10.65 4.45 -4.28
CA GLY A 57 10.77 5.40 -3.17
C GLY A 57 12.13 5.29 -2.47
N ASN A 58 12.33 6.07 -1.42
CA ASN A 58 13.55 6.02 -0.61
C ASN A 58 13.46 4.85 0.38
N GLY A 59 13.57 3.62 -0.14
CA GLY A 59 13.57 2.38 0.66
C GLY A 59 12.20 1.76 0.93
N TYR A 60 11.10 2.47 0.65
CA TYR A 60 9.74 1.95 0.87
C TYR A 60 8.70 2.57 -0.09
N GLU A 61 7.47 2.02 -0.07
CA GLU A 61 6.26 2.60 -0.66
C GLU A 61 5.00 2.03 -0.01
N PHE A 62 3.88 2.74 -0.10
CA PHE A 62 2.56 2.22 0.26
C PHE A 62 1.77 1.83 -1.00
N GLN A 63 1.10 0.68 -0.96
CA GLN A 63 0.35 0.18 -2.11
C GLN A 63 -1.12 -0.08 -1.76
N PHE A 64 -2.01 0.36 -2.65
CA PHE A 64 -3.46 0.25 -2.48
C PHE A 64 -4.10 -0.36 -3.73
N LEU A 65 -5.17 -1.13 -3.56
CA LEU A 65 -6.05 -1.49 -4.68
C LEU A 65 -6.82 -0.27 -5.20
N LEU A 66 -7.04 -0.20 -6.53
CA LEU A 66 -7.93 0.82 -7.10
C LEU A 66 -9.31 0.76 -6.43
N GLY A 67 -9.80 1.93 -5.99
CA GLY A 67 -11.15 2.06 -5.43
C GLY A 67 -11.29 1.65 -3.96
N VAL A 68 -10.20 1.22 -3.29
CA VAL A 68 -10.24 0.81 -1.88
C VAL A 68 -9.39 1.76 -1.04
N ARG A 69 -9.98 2.37 -0.01
CA ARG A 69 -9.31 3.28 0.95
C ARG A 69 -8.50 4.39 0.25
N GLY A 70 -9.11 4.98 -0.77
CA GLY A 70 -8.47 5.99 -1.61
C GLY A 70 -8.11 7.27 -0.86
N ASP A 71 -8.81 7.52 0.24
CA ASP A 71 -8.60 8.60 1.20
C ASP A 71 -7.29 8.50 1.95
N LYS A 72 -7.04 7.34 2.56
CA LYS A 72 -5.79 7.06 3.26
C LYS A 72 -4.60 7.14 2.31
N ARG A 73 -4.77 6.61 1.09
CA ARG A 73 -3.76 6.73 0.04
C ARG A 73 -3.48 8.19 -0.34
N ARG A 74 -4.53 9.01 -0.58
CA ARG A 74 -4.37 10.43 -0.92
C ARG A 74 -3.67 11.18 0.22
N LYS A 75 -4.10 10.97 1.45
CA LYS A 75 -3.47 11.55 2.64
C LYS A 75 -1.97 11.23 2.73
N LEU A 76 -1.59 9.95 2.60
CA LEU A 76 -0.17 9.54 2.59
C LEU A 76 0.60 10.19 1.44
N ALA A 77 0.00 10.31 0.26
CA ALA A 77 0.62 10.97 -0.89
C ALA A 77 0.81 12.49 -0.65
N GLU A 78 -0.17 13.16 -0.04
CA GLU A 78 -0.10 14.57 0.36
C GLU A 78 0.99 14.81 1.43
N GLU A 79 1.15 13.87 2.36
CA GLU A 79 2.25 13.84 3.34
C GLU A 79 3.62 13.56 2.68
N GLY A 80 3.65 13.25 1.38
CA GLY A 80 4.85 13.07 0.57
C GLY A 80 5.38 11.65 0.53
N HIS A 81 4.64 10.66 1.05
CA HIS A 81 4.98 9.26 0.91
C HIS A 81 4.73 8.78 -0.53
N LEU A 82 5.62 7.92 -1.05
CA LEU A 82 5.36 7.27 -2.33
C LEU A 82 4.18 6.30 -2.19
N THR A 83 3.14 6.51 -2.97
CA THR A 83 1.99 5.60 -3.04
C THR A 83 1.85 4.99 -4.44
N ARG A 84 1.40 3.74 -4.51
CA ARG A 84 1.04 3.06 -5.76
C ARG A 84 -0.37 2.51 -5.72
N ILE A 85 -0.95 2.39 -6.90
CA ILE A 85 -2.26 1.77 -7.10
C ILE A 85 -2.06 0.48 -7.90
N TYR A 86 -2.53 -0.63 -7.34
CA TYR A 86 -2.70 -1.87 -8.08
C TYR A 86 -3.95 -1.74 -8.97
N LEU A 87 -3.72 -1.67 -10.27
CA LEU A 87 -4.73 -1.49 -11.31
C LEU A 87 -4.86 -2.76 -12.16
N PRO A 88 -5.88 -3.61 -11.94
CA PRO A 88 -6.21 -4.65 -12.89
C PRO A 88 -6.79 -4.02 -14.17
N TYR A 89 -6.31 -4.45 -15.35
CA TYR A 89 -6.80 -3.97 -16.65
C TYR A 89 -6.79 -5.12 -17.69
N GLY A 90 -7.58 -4.99 -18.76
CA GLY A 90 -7.62 -5.95 -19.86
C GLY A 90 -9.04 -6.31 -20.33
N SER A 91 -9.16 -6.92 -21.51
CA SER A 91 -10.45 -7.28 -22.12
C SER A 91 -11.16 -8.42 -21.38
N ARG A 92 -10.42 -9.34 -20.75
CA ARG A 92 -10.96 -10.47 -19.96
C ARG A 92 -11.22 -10.11 -18.48
N TRP A 93 -11.70 -8.90 -18.23
CA TRP A 93 -11.95 -8.40 -16.87
C TRP A 93 -12.99 -9.22 -16.10
N TYR A 94 -13.96 -9.83 -16.80
CA TYR A 94 -15.04 -10.61 -16.20
C TYR A 94 -14.52 -11.89 -15.55
N GLU A 95 -13.76 -12.70 -16.29
CA GLU A 95 -13.15 -13.94 -15.77
C GLU A 95 -12.24 -13.66 -14.56
N TYR A 96 -11.42 -12.62 -14.66
CA TYR A 96 -10.55 -12.18 -13.56
C TYR A 96 -11.37 -11.80 -12.31
N SER A 97 -12.41 -10.98 -12.48
CA SER A 97 -13.27 -10.53 -11.38
C SER A 97 -14.00 -11.69 -10.71
N MET A 98 -14.54 -12.62 -11.50
CA MET A 98 -15.26 -13.79 -10.98
C MET A 98 -14.33 -14.75 -10.22
N ARG A 99 -13.08 -14.92 -10.67
CA ARG A 99 -12.10 -15.72 -9.92
C ARG A 99 -11.79 -15.09 -8.57
N ARG A 100 -11.51 -13.78 -8.53
CA ARG A 100 -11.25 -13.05 -7.27
C ARG A 100 -12.42 -13.13 -6.31
N LEU A 101 -13.65 -13.02 -6.82
CA LEU A 101 -14.86 -13.14 -6.01
C LEU A 101 -15.02 -14.53 -5.39
N ARG A 102 -14.68 -15.60 -6.13
CA ARG A 102 -14.71 -16.97 -5.59
C ARG A 102 -13.60 -17.20 -4.56
N GLU A 103 -12.41 -16.66 -4.79
CA GLU A 103 -11.26 -16.75 -3.87
C GLU A 103 -11.53 -15.98 -2.56
N ASN A 104 -12.22 -14.85 -2.64
CA ASN A 104 -12.63 -14.07 -1.47
C ASN A 104 -14.04 -13.47 -1.67
N PRO A 105 -15.09 -14.13 -1.15
CA PRO A 105 -16.47 -13.66 -1.26
C PRO A 105 -16.72 -12.27 -0.66
N GLU A 106 -15.91 -11.82 0.32
CA GLU A 106 -16.07 -10.49 0.93
C GLU A 106 -15.85 -9.34 -0.07
N ILE A 107 -15.14 -9.62 -1.18
CA ILE A 107 -15.00 -8.68 -2.30
C ILE A 107 -16.36 -8.24 -2.84
N ALA A 108 -17.40 -9.10 -2.77
CA ALA A 108 -18.77 -8.75 -3.18
C ALA A 108 -19.26 -7.50 -2.44
N THR A 109 -19.02 -7.44 -1.13
CA THR A 109 -19.45 -6.33 -0.27
C THR A 109 -18.71 -5.04 -0.63
N HIS A 110 -17.41 -5.14 -0.93
CA HIS A 110 -16.62 -3.99 -1.37
C HIS A 110 -17.11 -3.44 -2.71
N VAL A 111 -17.42 -4.33 -3.66
CA VAL A 111 -17.98 -3.96 -4.97
C VAL A 111 -19.37 -3.32 -4.81
N ALA A 112 -20.27 -3.94 -4.04
CA ALA A 112 -21.59 -3.39 -3.77
C ALA A 112 -21.53 -2.00 -3.13
N LYS A 113 -20.66 -1.81 -2.13
CA LYS A 113 -20.43 -0.49 -1.52
C LYS A 113 -19.91 0.53 -2.54
N ALA A 114 -19.01 0.13 -3.43
CA ALA A 114 -18.48 1.03 -4.46
C ALA A 114 -19.55 1.50 -5.45
N PHE A 115 -20.49 0.61 -5.82
CA PHE A 115 -21.59 0.95 -6.73
C PHE A 115 -22.71 1.76 -6.06
N PHE A 116 -23.17 1.36 -4.87
CA PHE A 116 -24.34 1.96 -4.22
C PHE A 116 -24.01 3.08 -3.24
N LEU A 117 -22.80 3.10 -2.68
CA LEU A 117 -22.34 4.09 -1.70
C LEU A 117 -20.99 4.70 -2.13
N PRO A 118 -20.84 5.22 -3.37
CA PRO A 118 -19.54 5.66 -3.90
C PRO A 118 -18.88 6.79 -3.07
N TRP A 119 -19.67 7.56 -2.32
CA TRP A 119 -19.16 8.59 -1.41
C TRP A 119 -18.34 8.03 -0.25
N THR A 120 -18.51 6.75 0.10
CA THR A 120 -17.70 6.07 1.13
C THR A 120 -16.25 5.86 0.70
N ASN A 121 -15.97 5.84 -0.61
CA ASN A 121 -14.61 5.72 -1.16
C ASN A 121 -13.96 7.08 -1.48
N LYS A 122 -14.74 8.18 -1.44
CA LYS A 122 -14.32 9.53 -1.86
C LYS A 122 -13.90 10.45 -0.71
N ARG A 123 -14.23 10.12 0.55
CA ARG A 123 -13.74 10.87 1.71
C ARG A 123 -12.35 10.42 2.03
#